data_AF-A0A7C1PZL4-F1
#
_entry.id   AF-A0A7C1PZL4-F1
#
_cell.length_a   1.000
_cell.length_b   1.000
_cell.length_c   1.000
_cell.angle_alpha   90.00
_cell.angle_beta   90.00
_cell.angle_gamma   90.00
#
_symmetry.space_group_name_H-M   'P 1'
#
loop_
_entity.id
_entity.type
_entity.pdbx_description
1 polymer ?
#
loop_
_entity_poly.entity_id
_entity_poly.type
_entity_poly.pdbx_seq_one_letter_code
_entity_poly.pdbx_strand_id
1 'polypeptide(L)'
;MSKKDYLFTSESVTEGHPDKIADQISDGVLDAVLKNDPFGRVACETLVTTGLVVVGGEMTTETYVDIPKLVRETVLDIGYTRAKYGFDGDTCGVIVALDEQSPDIAQGVNQAFEVRTDADDEDPLDLQGAGDQGMMFGYACNETPELMPMPIIMAHQLGKRLSEVRKSGVLPYLRPDGKTQVTVRYEDGKPVEITTIVISTQHKPNVDIETMIRPDLLEHVIEPIVPAEMWDKSRTEILINPTGKFVIGGPMGDCGLTGRKIIVDTYGG
;
A
#
# COMPACT_ATOMS: atom_id res chain seq x y z
N MET A 1 -28.16 13.92 17.24
CA MET A 1 -28.31 14.80 16.07
C MET A 1 -27.30 14.31 15.05
N SER A 2 -27.74 13.62 13.99
CA SER A 2 -26.84 13.19 12.91
C SER A 2 -26.17 14.42 12.31
N LYS A 3 -24.86 14.36 12.03
CA LYS A 3 -24.14 15.46 11.38
C LYS A 3 -24.83 15.74 10.04
N LYS A 4 -25.35 16.97 9.91
CA LYS A 4 -26.20 17.40 8.79
C LYS A 4 -25.44 17.43 7.47
N ASP A 5 -24.24 18.01 7.43
CA ASP A 5 -23.34 17.97 6.29
C ASP A 5 -21.89 17.92 6.82
N TYR A 6 -21.00 17.19 6.15
CA TYR A 6 -19.59 17.12 6.55
C TYR A 6 -18.65 16.86 5.37
N LEU A 7 -17.37 17.17 5.57
CA LEU A 7 -16.29 16.75 4.67
C LEU A 7 -15.56 15.56 5.30
N PHE A 8 -15.27 14.55 4.50
CA PHE A 8 -14.46 13.40 4.88
C PHE A 8 -13.33 13.23 3.87
N THR A 9 -12.14 12.90 4.36
CA THR A 9 -10.94 12.79 3.54
C THR A 9 -10.28 11.46 3.77
N SER A 10 -9.92 10.79 2.68
CA SER A 10 -9.04 9.62 2.71
C SER A 10 -7.87 9.83 1.75
N GLU A 11 -6.80 9.10 1.98
CA GLU A 11 -5.59 9.14 1.16
C GLU A 11 -5.14 7.75 0.73
N SER A 12 -4.30 7.70 -0.29
CA SER A 12 -3.61 6.50 -0.74
C SER A 12 -2.22 6.85 -1.26
N VAL A 13 -1.44 5.82 -1.52
CA VAL A 13 -0.09 5.92 -2.03
C VAL A 13 0.12 4.88 -3.13
N THR A 14 1.01 5.17 -4.07
CA THR A 14 1.38 4.23 -5.14
C THR A 14 2.23 3.08 -4.61
N GLU A 15 2.36 2.01 -5.40
CA GLU A 15 3.33 0.91 -5.20
C GLU A 15 4.79 1.37 -5.01
N GLY A 16 5.15 2.58 -5.48
CA GLY A 16 6.50 3.11 -5.34
C GLY A 16 6.77 3.86 -4.04
N HIS A 17 5.78 4.02 -3.17
CA HIS A 17 5.96 4.63 -1.85
C HIS A 17 6.82 3.72 -0.95
N PRO A 18 7.80 4.21 -0.18
CA PRO A 18 8.72 3.37 0.61
C PRO A 18 8.03 2.34 1.51
N ASP A 19 7.01 2.75 2.28
CA ASP A 19 6.24 1.78 3.08
C ASP A 19 5.56 0.71 2.23
N LYS A 20 5.04 1.06 1.03
CA LYS A 20 4.44 0.07 0.13
C LYS A 20 5.46 -0.80 -0.58
N ILE A 21 6.69 -0.34 -0.77
CA ILE A 21 7.80 -1.21 -1.19
C ILE A 21 8.06 -2.25 -0.09
N ALA A 22 8.10 -1.83 1.18
CA ALA A 22 8.31 -2.73 2.31
C ALA A 22 7.19 -3.80 2.42
N ASP A 23 5.92 -3.37 2.34
CA ASP A 23 4.77 -4.29 2.33
C ASP A 23 4.86 -5.31 1.18
N GLN A 24 5.12 -4.86 -0.05
CA GLN A 24 5.25 -5.75 -1.22
C GLN A 24 6.41 -6.75 -1.11
N ILE A 25 7.52 -6.36 -0.48
CA ILE A 25 8.64 -7.28 -0.24
C ILE A 25 8.26 -8.32 0.81
N SER A 26 7.68 -7.89 1.93
CA SER A 26 7.21 -8.79 2.99
C SER A 26 6.20 -9.82 2.46
N ASP A 27 5.19 -9.37 1.72
CA ASP A 27 4.21 -10.26 1.09
C ASP A 27 4.82 -11.13 -0.01
N GLY A 28 5.83 -10.64 -0.75
CA GLY A 28 6.55 -11.45 -1.71
C GLY A 28 7.26 -12.64 -1.06
N VAL A 29 7.85 -12.45 0.12
CA VAL A 29 8.45 -13.55 0.90
C VAL A 29 7.38 -14.55 1.33
N LEU A 30 6.24 -14.07 1.82
CA LEU A 30 5.09 -14.92 2.18
C LEU A 30 4.62 -15.76 0.98
N ASP A 31 4.42 -15.14 -0.19
CA ASP A 31 4.00 -15.82 -1.41
C ASP A 31 5.00 -16.90 -1.85
N ALA A 32 6.30 -16.60 -1.75
CA ALA A 32 7.36 -17.55 -2.12
C ALA A 32 7.37 -18.80 -1.22
N VAL A 33 7.05 -18.64 0.07
CA VAL A 33 6.88 -19.74 1.02
C VAL A 33 5.61 -20.53 0.72
N LEU A 34 4.45 -19.87 0.72
CA LEU A 34 3.14 -20.53 0.58
C LEU A 34 2.97 -21.26 -0.75
N LYS A 35 3.73 -20.87 -1.78
CA LYS A 35 3.75 -21.55 -3.07
C LYS A 35 4.15 -23.03 -2.98
N ASN A 36 5.10 -23.38 -2.11
CA ASN A 36 5.62 -24.75 -2.00
C ASN A 36 5.36 -25.36 -0.62
N ASP A 37 5.08 -24.54 0.38
CA ASP A 37 4.75 -24.95 1.74
C ASP A 37 3.51 -24.19 2.23
N PRO A 38 2.29 -24.71 1.95
CA PRO A 38 1.04 -24.07 2.36
C PRO A 38 0.85 -23.93 3.87
N PHE A 39 1.66 -24.63 4.67
CA PHE A 39 1.64 -24.57 6.14
C PHE A 39 2.80 -23.77 6.71
N GLY A 40 3.65 -23.20 5.85
CA GLY A 40 4.75 -22.33 6.22
C GLY A 40 4.23 -21.11 6.99
N ARG A 41 4.97 -20.72 8.02
CA ARG A 41 4.65 -19.57 8.88
C ARG A 41 5.63 -18.46 8.61
N VAL A 42 5.12 -17.26 8.35
CA VAL A 42 5.94 -16.12 7.96
C VAL A 42 5.47 -14.89 8.73
N ALA A 43 6.37 -14.29 9.50
CA ALA A 43 6.25 -12.97 10.09
C ALA A 43 7.45 -12.15 9.59
N CYS A 44 7.36 -11.70 8.33
CA CYS A 44 8.46 -11.04 7.63
C CYS A 44 8.28 -9.53 7.63
N GLU A 45 9.22 -8.82 8.23
CA GLU A 45 9.26 -7.36 8.31
C GLU A 45 10.34 -6.82 7.38
N THR A 46 10.03 -5.73 6.68
CA THR A 46 10.95 -5.08 5.75
C THR A 46 11.17 -3.63 6.16
N LEU A 47 12.44 -3.22 6.23
CA LEU A 47 12.86 -1.82 6.29
C LEU A 47 13.53 -1.44 4.97
N VAL A 48 13.12 -0.32 4.39
CA VAL A 48 13.67 0.19 3.14
C VAL A 48 14.17 1.62 3.35
N THR A 49 15.43 1.88 3.02
CA THR A 49 16.03 3.21 3.13
C THR A 49 17.05 3.45 2.03
N THR A 50 17.80 4.55 2.08
CA THR A 50 18.73 4.96 1.02
C THR A 50 19.77 3.88 0.73
N GLY A 51 19.59 3.20 -0.41
CA GLY A 51 20.50 2.15 -0.89
C GLY A 51 20.44 0.82 -0.14
N LEU A 52 19.47 0.62 0.76
CA LEU A 52 19.41 -0.56 1.62
C LEU A 52 17.98 -1.10 1.78
N VAL A 53 17.83 -2.41 1.68
CA VAL A 53 16.68 -3.19 2.14
C VAL A 53 17.16 -4.11 3.28
N VAL A 54 16.45 -4.11 4.39
CA VAL A 54 16.65 -5.07 5.49
C VAL A 54 15.38 -5.90 5.59
N VAL A 55 15.51 -7.21 5.45
CA VAL A 55 14.43 -8.19 5.63
C VAL A 55 14.71 -8.95 6.91
N GLY A 56 13.79 -8.92 7.87
CA GLY A 56 13.94 -9.59 9.15
C GLY A 56 12.62 -10.13 9.69
N GLY A 57 12.67 -10.72 10.89
CA GLY A 57 11.53 -11.37 11.54
C GLY A 57 11.69 -12.89 11.57
N GLU A 58 10.57 -13.60 11.62
CA GLU A 58 10.55 -15.04 11.87
C GLU A 58 9.89 -15.81 10.73
N MET A 59 10.49 -16.92 10.33
CA MET A 59 9.96 -17.80 9.29
C MET A 59 10.19 -19.27 9.64
N THR A 60 9.14 -20.09 9.55
CA THR A 60 9.21 -21.55 9.69
C THR A 60 8.66 -22.18 8.42
N THR A 61 9.54 -22.80 7.64
CA THR A 61 9.17 -23.47 6.39
C THR A 61 10.22 -24.51 5.98
N GLU A 62 9.81 -25.50 5.19
CA GLU A 62 10.73 -26.42 4.51
C GLU A 62 11.24 -25.85 3.16
N THR A 63 10.72 -24.69 2.73
CA THR A 63 11.04 -24.09 1.43
C THR A 63 12.28 -23.20 1.49
N TYR A 64 13.15 -23.31 0.48
CA TYR A 64 14.21 -22.32 0.26
C TYR A 64 13.70 -21.13 -0.55
N VAL A 65 13.90 -19.91 -0.04
CA VAL A 65 13.57 -18.66 -0.73
C VAL A 65 14.85 -17.84 -0.93
N ASP A 66 15.14 -17.46 -2.17
CA ASP A 66 16.23 -16.52 -2.49
C ASP A 66 15.75 -15.09 -2.22
N ILE A 67 15.81 -14.67 -0.95
CA ILE A 67 15.33 -13.37 -0.48
C ILE A 67 16.01 -12.20 -1.22
N PRO A 68 17.35 -12.18 -1.40
CA PRO A 68 17.99 -11.10 -2.15
C PRO A 68 17.48 -11.00 -3.58
N LYS A 69 17.31 -12.12 -4.29
CA LYS A 69 16.77 -12.09 -5.66
C LYS A 69 15.34 -11.55 -5.67
N LEU A 70 14.49 -12.05 -4.79
CA LEU A 70 13.09 -11.63 -4.65
C LEU A 70 12.99 -10.12 -4.43
N VAL A 71 13.73 -9.59 -3.45
CA VAL A 71 13.78 -8.16 -3.15
C VAL A 71 14.13 -7.34 -4.40
N ARG A 72 15.14 -7.78 -5.17
CA ARG A 72 15.56 -7.06 -6.38
C ARG A 72 14.48 -7.09 -7.45
N GLU A 73 13.88 -8.24 -7.71
CA GLU A 73 12.80 -8.41 -8.68
C GLU A 73 11.59 -7.53 -8.31
N THR A 74 11.15 -7.55 -7.04
CA THR A 74 10.07 -6.68 -6.55
C THR A 74 10.37 -5.19 -6.77
N VAL A 75 11.59 -4.74 -6.42
CA VAL A 75 11.99 -3.32 -6.59
C VAL A 75 12.04 -2.92 -8.07
N LEU A 76 12.52 -3.81 -8.95
CA LEU A 76 12.56 -3.58 -10.39
C LEU A 76 11.14 -3.51 -10.99
N ASP A 77 10.23 -4.40 -10.57
CA ASP A 77 8.84 -4.46 -11.04
C ASP A 77 8.01 -3.23 -10.62
N ILE A 78 8.30 -2.68 -9.44
CA ILE A 78 7.75 -1.39 -8.99
C ILE A 78 8.25 -0.24 -9.91
N GLY A 79 9.45 -0.37 -10.45
CA GLY A 79 10.04 0.57 -11.42
C GLY A 79 11.23 1.36 -10.90
N TYR A 80 11.83 0.97 -9.78
CA TYR A 80 13.11 1.49 -9.32
C TYR A 80 14.26 0.77 -10.02
N THR A 81 14.49 1.15 -11.28
CA THR A 81 15.45 0.49 -12.20
C THR A 81 16.70 1.31 -12.48
N ARG A 82 16.84 2.46 -11.81
CA ARG A 82 17.92 3.43 -12.09
C ARG A 82 18.24 4.24 -10.84
N ALA A 83 19.52 4.32 -10.49
CA ALA A 83 20.02 5.18 -9.40
C ALA A 83 19.52 6.65 -9.44
N LYS A 84 19.23 7.20 -10.63
CA LYS A 84 18.67 8.56 -10.79
C LYS A 84 17.27 8.77 -10.17
N TYR A 85 16.56 7.69 -9.84
CA TYR A 85 15.27 7.72 -9.15
C TYR A 85 15.44 7.83 -7.63
N GLY A 86 16.67 7.67 -7.13
CA GLY A 86 17.01 7.63 -5.70
C GLY A 86 17.16 6.20 -5.15
N PHE A 87 16.68 5.20 -5.90
CA PHE A 87 16.77 3.80 -5.53
C PHE A 87 16.80 2.92 -6.78
N ASP A 88 17.42 1.75 -6.69
CA ASP A 88 17.70 0.88 -7.82
C ASP A 88 17.84 -0.57 -7.38
N GLY A 89 16.97 -1.45 -7.90
CA GLY A 89 16.95 -2.87 -7.57
C GLY A 89 18.24 -3.61 -7.93
N ASP A 90 18.98 -3.14 -8.93
CA ASP A 90 20.25 -3.78 -9.33
C ASP A 90 21.41 -3.45 -8.39
N THR A 91 21.35 -2.33 -7.67
CA THR A 91 22.50 -1.80 -6.91
C THR A 91 22.27 -1.64 -5.42
N CYS A 92 21.02 -1.74 -4.93
CA CYS A 92 20.74 -1.69 -3.50
C CYS A 92 21.40 -2.86 -2.75
N GLY A 93 21.81 -2.60 -1.51
CA GLY A 93 22.19 -3.63 -0.56
C GLY A 93 20.95 -4.34 -0.03
N VAL A 94 21.06 -5.66 0.18
CA VAL A 94 20.02 -6.46 0.82
C VAL A 94 20.65 -7.16 2.02
N ILE A 95 20.09 -6.92 3.21
CA ILE A 95 20.46 -7.60 4.46
C ILE A 95 19.30 -8.51 4.83
N VAL A 96 19.60 -9.77 5.12
CA VAL A 96 18.63 -10.76 5.59
C VAL A 96 18.99 -11.14 7.01
N ALA A 97 18.04 -10.96 7.92
CA ALA A 97 18.13 -11.26 9.35
C ALA A 97 16.84 -11.98 9.79
N LEU A 98 16.57 -13.11 9.14
CA LEU A 98 15.42 -13.98 9.43
C LEU A 98 15.86 -15.12 10.36
N ASP A 99 15.05 -15.39 11.38
CA ASP A 99 15.23 -16.49 12.32
C ASP A 99 14.04 -17.48 12.27
N GLU A 100 14.18 -18.65 12.89
CA GLU A 100 13.04 -19.56 13.08
C GLU A 100 12.05 -19.01 14.12
N GLN A 101 10.76 -19.31 13.97
CA GLN A 101 9.75 -18.95 14.97
C GLN A 101 10.08 -19.55 16.35
N SER A 102 9.86 -18.77 17.41
CA SER A 102 10.04 -19.24 18.79
C SER A 102 9.21 -20.52 19.07
N PRO A 103 9.81 -21.60 19.62
CA PRO A 103 9.09 -22.80 20.02
C PRO A 103 7.97 -22.55 21.03
N ASP A 104 8.12 -21.54 21.91
CA ASP A 104 7.13 -21.18 22.92
C ASP A 104 5.87 -20.57 22.27
N ILE A 105 6.05 -19.79 21.20
CA ILE A 105 4.95 -19.24 20.40
C ILE A 105 4.32 -20.35 19.55
N ALA A 106 5.16 -21.20 18.93
CA ALA A 106 4.71 -22.31 18.11
C ALA A 106 3.80 -23.25 18.90
N GLN A 107 4.07 -23.52 20.18
CA GLN A 107 3.21 -24.35 21.04
C GLN A 107 1.79 -23.80 21.16
N GLY A 108 1.64 -22.49 21.35
CA GLY A 108 0.32 -21.83 21.50
C GLY A 108 -0.49 -21.78 20.20
N VAL A 109 0.18 -21.73 19.05
CA VAL A 109 -0.45 -21.77 17.72
C VAL A 109 -0.77 -23.20 17.28
N ASN A 110 0.10 -24.16 17.60
CA ASN A 110 -0.03 -25.57 17.17
C ASN A 110 -1.21 -26.27 17.81
N GLN A 111 -1.54 -25.92 19.05
CA GLN A 111 -2.68 -26.46 19.79
C GLN A 111 -3.36 -25.31 20.52
N ALA A 112 -4.64 -25.09 20.19
CA ALA A 112 -5.46 -24.08 20.83
C ALA A 112 -5.55 -24.27 22.36
N PHE A 113 -6.02 -23.25 23.06
CA PHE A 113 -6.18 -23.32 24.51
C PHE A 113 -7.25 -24.35 24.90
N GLU A 114 -8.32 -24.41 24.12
CA GLU A 114 -9.48 -25.29 24.21
C GLU A 114 -9.01 -26.75 24.20
N VAL A 115 -8.30 -27.18 23.15
CA VAL A 115 -7.72 -28.54 23.05
C VAL A 115 -6.76 -28.90 24.19
N ARG A 116 -6.03 -27.91 24.74
CA ARG A 116 -5.09 -28.15 25.85
C ARG A 116 -5.77 -28.26 27.21
N THR A 117 -7.00 -27.76 27.35
CA THR A 117 -7.68 -27.65 28.64
C THR A 117 -8.97 -28.47 28.73
N ASP A 118 -9.57 -28.83 27.61
CA ASP A 118 -10.70 -29.74 27.50
C ASP A 118 -10.34 -30.90 26.56
N ALA A 119 -10.06 -32.07 27.15
CA ALA A 119 -9.64 -33.25 26.38
C ALA A 119 -10.80 -33.95 25.66
N ASP A 120 -12.04 -33.55 25.92
CA ASP A 120 -13.24 -34.08 25.27
C ASP A 120 -13.68 -33.19 24.08
N ASP A 121 -12.98 -32.07 23.83
CA ASP A 121 -13.20 -31.21 22.67
C ASP A 121 -12.48 -31.74 21.42
N GLU A 122 -13.26 -32.40 20.56
CA GLU A 122 -12.80 -33.00 19.31
C GLU A 122 -13.18 -32.17 18.08
N ASP A 123 -13.67 -30.92 18.24
CA ASP A 123 -14.05 -30.10 17.07
C ASP A 123 -12.79 -29.77 16.23
N PRO A 124 -12.73 -30.22 14.96
CA PRO A 124 -11.58 -29.92 14.11
C PRO A 124 -11.36 -28.42 13.87
N LEU A 125 -12.37 -27.57 14.11
CA LEU A 125 -12.26 -26.11 13.99
C LEU A 125 -11.57 -25.46 15.20
N ASP A 126 -11.60 -26.09 16.36
CA ASP A 126 -11.00 -25.58 17.60
C ASP A 126 -9.55 -26.04 17.78
N LEU A 127 -8.98 -26.75 16.80
CA LEU A 127 -7.60 -27.24 16.84
C LEU A 127 -6.56 -26.11 16.86
N GLN A 128 -6.86 -24.98 16.22
CA GLN A 128 -5.92 -23.88 16.03
C GLN A 128 -6.36 -22.61 16.77
N GLY A 129 -5.53 -22.17 17.71
CA GLY A 129 -5.75 -20.94 18.46
C GLY A 129 -5.21 -19.70 17.75
N ALA A 130 -5.61 -18.52 18.23
CA ALA A 130 -5.02 -17.26 17.81
C ALA A 130 -3.52 -17.22 18.17
N GLY A 131 -2.68 -16.74 17.25
CA GLY A 131 -1.23 -16.62 17.49
C GLY A 131 -0.82 -15.42 18.34
N ASP A 132 -1.71 -14.45 18.52
CA ASP A 132 -1.56 -13.34 19.46
C ASP A 132 -2.95 -12.80 19.85
N GLN A 133 -3.03 -11.99 20.89
CA GLN A 133 -4.22 -11.20 21.21
C GLN A 133 -4.48 -10.17 20.11
N GLY A 134 -5.75 -9.88 19.80
CA GLY A 134 -6.08 -8.93 18.74
C GLY A 134 -7.50 -8.40 18.78
N MET A 135 -7.72 -7.33 18.02
CA MET A 135 -9.03 -6.76 17.72
C MET A 135 -9.11 -6.52 16.22
N MET A 136 -10.24 -6.89 15.61
CA MET A 136 -10.45 -6.80 14.18
C MET A 136 -11.76 -6.07 13.89
N PHE A 137 -11.75 -5.26 12.83
CA PHE A 137 -12.93 -4.54 12.35
C PHE A 137 -13.19 -4.88 10.88
N GLY A 138 -14.40 -5.36 10.61
CA GLY A 138 -14.95 -5.48 9.26
C GLY A 138 -15.89 -4.30 8.97
N TYR A 139 -15.76 -3.67 7.80
CA TYR A 139 -16.66 -2.60 7.38
C TYR A 139 -17.10 -2.79 5.92
N ALA A 140 -18.35 -2.41 5.64
CA ALA A 140 -18.90 -2.33 4.30
C ALA A 140 -19.98 -1.23 4.27
N CYS A 141 -20.08 -0.52 3.15
CA CYS A 141 -21.15 0.44 2.89
C CYS A 141 -21.55 0.40 1.42
N ASN A 142 -22.73 0.91 1.07
CA ASN A 142 -23.25 0.88 -0.30
C ASN A 142 -22.97 2.16 -1.10
N GLU A 143 -21.91 2.90 -0.74
CA GLU A 143 -21.51 4.14 -1.43
C GLU A 143 -20.88 3.86 -2.80
N THR A 144 -20.24 2.70 -2.96
CA THR A 144 -19.58 2.26 -4.19
C THR A 144 -19.99 0.83 -4.55
N PRO A 145 -19.89 0.40 -5.83
CA PRO A 145 -20.16 -0.98 -6.24
C PRO A 145 -19.31 -2.04 -5.51
N GLU A 146 -18.10 -1.68 -5.07
CA GLU A 146 -17.16 -2.51 -4.33
C GLU A 146 -17.52 -2.67 -2.85
N LEU A 147 -18.61 -2.05 -2.40
CA LEU A 147 -19.09 -2.01 -1.02
C LEU A 147 -18.12 -1.32 -0.03
N MET A 148 -17.39 -0.32 -0.51
CA MET A 148 -16.36 0.41 0.22
C MET A 148 -16.65 1.92 0.30
N PRO A 149 -16.09 2.65 1.29
CA PRO A 149 -16.25 4.10 1.37
C PRO A 149 -15.73 4.78 0.10
N MET A 150 -16.49 5.73 -0.45
CA MET A 150 -16.09 6.41 -1.69
C MET A 150 -14.73 7.14 -1.59
N PRO A 151 -14.36 7.85 -0.50
CA PRO A 151 -13.10 8.58 -0.42
C PRO A 151 -11.87 7.69 -0.61
N ILE A 152 -11.81 6.52 0.05
CA ILE A 152 -10.67 5.61 -0.05
C ILE A 152 -10.60 4.92 -1.41
N ILE A 153 -11.74 4.52 -1.97
CA ILE A 153 -11.79 3.93 -3.32
C ILE A 153 -11.30 4.92 -4.37
N MET A 154 -11.74 6.18 -4.31
CA MET A 154 -11.26 7.21 -5.23
C MET A 154 -9.75 7.45 -5.07
N ALA A 155 -9.25 7.53 -3.84
CA ALA A 155 -7.81 7.70 -3.59
C ALA A 155 -7.00 6.51 -4.15
N HIS A 156 -7.45 5.27 -3.94
CA HIS A 156 -6.82 4.06 -4.50
C HIS A 156 -6.83 4.04 -6.01
N GLN A 157 -7.98 4.31 -6.63
CA GLN A 157 -8.11 4.27 -8.09
C GLN A 157 -7.23 5.33 -8.76
N LEU A 158 -7.13 6.54 -8.18
CA LEU A 158 -6.19 7.56 -8.64
C LEU A 158 -4.72 7.11 -8.49
N GLY A 159 -4.37 6.48 -7.37
CA GLY A 159 -3.00 6.00 -7.12
C GLY A 159 -2.62 4.87 -8.07
N LYS A 160 -3.53 3.92 -8.29
CA LYS A 160 -3.38 2.84 -9.27
C LYS A 160 -3.22 3.41 -10.68
N ARG A 161 -4.09 4.34 -11.07
CA ARG A 161 -4.05 4.96 -12.39
C ARG A 161 -2.75 5.71 -12.64
N LEU A 162 -2.21 6.39 -11.63
CA LEU A 162 -0.90 7.06 -11.68
C LEU A 162 0.23 6.06 -11.99
N SER A 163 0.20 4.87 -11.38
CA SER A 163 1.13 3.79 -11.71
C SER A 163 0.94 3.24 -13.13
N GLU A 164 -0.30 3.07 -13.60
CA GLU A 164 -0.60 2.56 -14.94
C GLU A 164 -0.06 3.49 -16.04
N VAL A 165 -0.33 4.80 -15.95
CA VAL A 165 0.12 5.77 -16.96
C VAL A 165 1.65 5.92 -16.98
N ARG A 166 2.31 5.69 -15.84
CA ARG A 166 3.77 5.58 -15.75
C ARG A 166 4.27 4.31 -16.43
N LYS A 167 3.77 3.13 -16.03
CA LYS A 167 4.23 1.82 -16.52
C LYS A 167 3.98 1.62 -18.02
N SER A 168 2.87 2.15 -18.53
CA SER A 168 2.54 2.14 -19.97
C SER A 168 3.32 3.16 -20.80
N GLY A 169 4.02 4.10 -20.16
CA GLY A 169 4.78 5.15 -20.84
C GLY A 169 3.93 6.29 -21.40
N VAL A 170 2.63 6.36 -21.08
CA VAL A 170 1.76 7.51 -21.43
C VAL A 170 2.34 8.80 -20.83
N LEU A 171 2.74 8.75 -19.55
CA LEU A 171 3.42 9.85 -18.86
C LEU A 171 4.86 9.44 -18.49
N PRO A 172 5.81 9.44 -19.45
CA PRO A 172 7.12 8.81 -19.30
C PRO A 172 8.08 9.62 -18.41
N TYR A 173 7.66 10.77 -17.90
CA TYR A 173 8.42 11.58 -16.94
C TYR A 173 8.08 11.28 -15.48
N LEU A 174 7.00 10.55 -15.22
CA LEU A 174 6.66 10.10 -13.87
C LEU A 174 7.68 9.07 -13.38
N ARG A 175 7.83 9.03 -12.06
CA ARG A 175 8.66 8.09 -11.31
C ARG A 175 7.78 7.33 -10.30
N PRO A 176 8.28 6.26 -9.67
CA PRO A 176 7.40 5.33 -8.97
C PRO A 176 6.65 5.91 -7.77
N ASP A 177 7.23 6.84 -7.00
CA ASP A 177 6.60 7.36 -5.77
C ASP A 177 5.48 8.36 -6.07
N GLY A 178 4.35 8.21 -5.37
CA GLY A 178 3.15 9.00 -5.56
C GLY A 178 2.15 8.84 -4.42
N LYS A 179 1.37 9.90 -4.19
CA LYS A 179 0.37 10.03 -3.12
C LYS A 179 -0.87 10.69 -3.68
N THR A 180 -2.04 10.23 -3.25
CA THR A 180 -3.35 10.75 -3.63
C THR A 180 -4.18 11.00 -2.39
N GLN A 181 -4.95 12.07 -2.40
CA GLN A 181 -5.90 12.39 -1.33
C GLN A 181 -7.18 12.93 -1.94
N VAL A 182 -8.32 12.46 -1.42
CA VAL A 182 -9.63 12.85 -1.92
C VAL A 182 -10.50 13.29 -0.74
N THR A 183 -11.03 14.51 -0.83
CA THR A 183 -12.01 15.03 0.11
C THR A 183 -13.39 15.00 -0.53
N VAL A 184 -14.33 14.34 0.13
CA VAL A 184 -15.71 14.18 -0.30
C VAL A 184 -16.63 14.88 0.68
N ARG A 185 -17.58 15.63 0.13
CA ARG A 185 -18.69 16.22 0.86
C ARG A 185 -19.83 15.22 0.96
N TYR A 186 -20.32 15.08 2.18
CA TYR A 186 -21.44 14.22 2.53
C TYR A 186 -22.63 15.07 2.98
N GLU A 187 -23.82 14.71 2.51
CA GLU A 187 -25.11 15.23 2.98
C GLU A 187 -25.95 14.04 3.44
N ASP A 188 -26.54 14.11 4.64
CA ASP A 188 -27.36 13.03 5.23
C ASP A 188 -26.68 11.64 5.17
N GLY A 189 -25.36 11.61 5.32
CA GLY A 189 -24.55 10.38 5.31
C GLY A 189 -24.30 9.77 3.94
N LYS A 190 -24.59 10.49 2.84
CA LYS A 190 -24.30 10.05 1.47
C LYS A 190 -23.25 10.94 0.81
N PRO A 191 -22.31 10.38 0.03
CA PRO A 191 -21.37 11.18 -0.73
C PRO A 191 -22.14 11.92 -1.84
N VAL A 192 -21.91 13.22 -1.97
CA VAL A 192 -22.58 14.05 -2.98
C VAL A 192 -21.61 14.75 -3.93
N GLU A 193 -20.37 14.99 -3.50
CA GLU A 193 -19.40 15.74 -4.31
C GLU A 193 -17.96 15.54 -3.80
N ILE A 194 -17.01 15.39 -4.71
CA ILE A 194 -15.57 15.51 -4.46
C ILE A 194 -15.19 16.99 -4.52
N THR A 195 -14.81 17.53 -3.36
CA THR A 195 -14.49 18.96 -3.22
C THR A 195 -13.02 19.24 -3.49
N THR A 196 -12.13 18.30 -3.16
CA THR A 196 -10.68 18.48 -3.28
C THR A 196 -10.00 17.18 -3.69
N ILE A 197 -9.09 17.27 -4.66
CA ILE A 197 -8.19 16.20 -5.07
C ILE A 197 -6.76 16.71 -4.94
N VAL A 198 -5.94 15.97 -4.21
CA VAL A 198 -4.50 16.22 -4.12
C VAL A 198 -3.76 15.07 -4.75
N ILE A 199 -2.85 15.36 -5.68
CA ILE A 199 -1.91 14.37 -6.21
C ILE A 199 -0.50 14.92 -6.04
N SER A 200 0.33 14.20 -5.31
CA SER A 200 1.77 14.44 -5.25
C SER A 200 2.46 13.27 -5.93
N THR A 201 3.12 13.50 -7.06
CA THR A 201 3.81 12.46 -7.82
C THR A 201 5.26 12.81 -8.07
N GLN A 202 6.13 11.81 -7.90
CA GLN A 202 7.54 11.92 -8.20
C GLN A 202 7.74 12.02 -9.72
N HIS A 203 8.62 12.92 -10.15
CA HIS A 203 8.84 13.18 -11.57
C HIS A 203 10.30 13.47 -11.91
N LYS A 204 10.62 13.44 -13.21
CA LYS A 204 11.92 13.91 -13.72
C LYS A 204 12.15 15.39 -13.37
N PRO A 205 13.40 15.80 -13.13
CA PRO A 205 13.71 17.22 -12.95
C PRO A 205 13.35 18.04 -14.20
N ASN A 206 13.08 19.33 -13.98
CA ASN A 206 12.80 20.31 -15.04
C ASN A 206 11.53 20.04 -15.86
N VAL A 207 10.56 19.30 -15.29
CA VAL A 207 9.20 19.22 -15.80
C VAL A 207 8.36 20.25 -15.04
N ASP A 208 7.70 21.13 -15.78
CA ASP A 208 6.90 22.21 -15.21
C ASP A 208 5.52 21.71 -14.74
N ILE A 209 5.10 22.14 -13.56
CA ILE A 209 3.88 21.62 -12.93
C ILE A 209 2.64 22.14 -13.66
N GLU A 210 2.56 23.43 -13.93
CA GLU A 210 1.33 24.04 -14.46
C GLU A 210 1.13 23.75 -15.94
N THR A 211 2.21 23.73 -16.72
CA THR A 211 2.14 23.60 -18.18
C THR A 211 2.22 22.16 -18.67
N MET A 212 2.69 21.22 -17.84
CA MET A 212 2.85 19.81 -18.23
C MET A 212 2.19 18.86 -17.24
N ILE A 213 2.64 18.81 -15.97
CA ILE A 213 2.20 17.77 -15.03
C ILE A 213 0.70 17.88 -14.72
N ARG A 214 0.22 19.10 -14.44
CA ARG A 214 -1.17 19.35 -14.10
C ARG A 214 -2.15 19.00 -15.24
N PRO A 215 -2.00 19.48 -16.48
CA PRO A 215 -2.89 19.10 -17.56
C PRO A 215 -2.83 17.59 -17.86
N ASP A 216 -1.64 16.98 -17.82
CA ASP A 216 -1.48 15.54 -18.06
C ASP A 216 -2.17 14.69 -16.98
N LEU A 217 -2.05 15.05 -15.70
CA LEU A 217 -2.72 14.32 -14.62
C LEU A 217 -4.24 14.54 -14.64
N LEU A 218 -4.71 15.73 -15.03
CA LEU A 218 -6.13 15.96 -15.28
C LEU A 218 -6.65 15.00 -16.35
N GLU A 219 -6.05 15.01 -17.54
CA GLU A 219 -6.53 14.23 -18.69
C GLU A 219 -6.38 12.72 -18.49
N HIS A 220 -5.22 12.27 -17.99
CA HIS A 220 -4.87 10.86 -18.02
C HIS A 220 -5.08 10.14 -16.69
N VAL A 221 -5.23 10.86 -15.57
CA VAL A 221 -5.38 10.27 -14.23
C VAL A 221 -6.69 10.61 -13.57
N ILE A 222 -7.09 11.89 -13.50
CA ILE A 222 -8.27 12.31 -12.75
C ILE A 222 -9.55 12.08 -13.54
N GLU A 223 -9.64 12.62 -14.76
CA GLU A 223 -10.86 12.53 -15.59
C GLU A 223 -11.30 11.09 -15.92
N PRO A 224 -10.39 10.12 -16.15
CA PRO A 224 -10.79 8.74 -16.41
C PRO A 224 -11.31 7.99 -15.18
N ILE A 225 -11.06 8.51 -13.97
CA ILE A 225 -11.36 7.83 -12.71
C ILE A 225 -12.54 8.46 -11.99
N VAL A 226 -12.61 9.80 -11.95
CA VAL A 226 -13.62 10.52 -11.20
C VAL A 226 -14.94 10.55 -11.98
N PRO A 227 -16.06 10.02 -11.45
CA PRO A 227 -17.35 10.09 -12.11
C PRO A 227 -17.75 11.54 -12.39
N ALA A 228 -18.26 11.81 -13.60
CA ALA A 228 -18.53 13.17 -14.07
C ALA A 228 -19.55 13.92 -13.19
N GLU A 229 -20.48 13.19 -12.57
CA GLU A 229 -21.50 13.69 -11.67
C GLU A 229 -20.98 14.02 -10.25
N MET A 230 -19.80 13.52 -9.89
CA MET A 230 -19.25 13.67 -8.54
C MET A 230 -18.38 14.91 -8.37
N TRP A 231 -18.15 15.70 -9.42
CA TRP A 231 -17.27 16.87 -9.34
C TRP A 231 -17.62 17.92 -10.38
N ASP A 232 -17.19 19.16 -10.13
CA ASP A 232 -17.31 20.28 -11.07
C ASP A 232 -15.90 20.83 -11.30
N LYS A 233 -15.35 20.68 -12.51
CA LYS A 233 -14.00 21.14 -12.87
C LYS A 233 -13.76 22.63 -12.61
N SER A 234 -14.82 23.44 -12.57
CA SER A 234 -14.73 24.88 -12.29
C SER A 234 -14.67 25.22 -10.79
N ARG A 235 -15.08 24.28 -9.91
CA ARG A 235 -15.19 24.48 -8.47
C ARG A 235 -14.31 23.54 -7.64
N THR A 236 -14.16 22.29 -8.05
CA THR A 236 -13.36 21.29 -7.36
C THR A 236 -11.90 21.74 -7.30
N GLU A 237 -11.34 21.75 -6.10
CA GLU A 237 -9.96 22.15 -5.88
C GLU A 237 -9.01 21.02 -6.27
N ILE A 238 -8.16 21.27 -7.27
CA ILE A 238 -7.22 20.26 -7.78
C ILE A 238 -5.80 20.76 -7.50
N LEU A 239 -5.14 20.10 -6.56
CA LEU A 239 -3.80 20.42 -6.09
C LEU A 239 -2.80 19.38 -6.61
N ILE A 240 -1.98 19.79 -7.59
CA ILE A 240 -0.95 18.94 -8.18
C ILE A 240 0.42 19.38 -7.67
N ASN A 241 1.15 18.46 -7.04
CA ASN A 241 2.44 18.70 -6.39
C ASN A 241 2.46 20.02 -5.58
N PRO A 242 1.54 20.22 -4.61
CA PRO A 242 1.42 21.49 -3.89
C PRO A 242 2.66 21.87 -3.07
N THR A 243 3.55 20.91 -2.77
CA THR A 243 4.86 21.14 -2.16
C THR A 243 5.88 21.76 -3.12
N GLY A 244 5.51 21.93 -4.39
CA GLY A 244 6.38 22.34 -5.48
C GLY A 244 7.08 21.15 -6.11
N LYS A 245 8.33 20.89 -5.72
CA LYS A 245 9.19 19.96 -6.47
C LYS A 245 9.25 18.58 -5.81
N PHE A 246 8.87 17.54 -6.55
CA PHE A 246 8.97 16.15 -6.09
C PHE A 246 9.87 15.32 -7.03
N VAL A 247 11.18 15.57 -6.99
CA VAL A 247 12.17 14.86 -7.83
C VAL A 247 12.87 13.72 -7.08
N ILE A 248 13.24 13.97 -5.82
CA ILE A 248 13.75 12.96 -4.89
C ILE A 248 12.54 12.31 -4.24
N GLY A 249 12.46 10.99 -4.30
CA GLY A 249 11.34 10.21 -3.76
C GLY A 249 11.80 8.78 -3.51
N GLY A 250 10.87 7.92 -3.13
CA GLY A 250 11.19 6.55 -2.75
C GLY A 250 12.12 6.50 -1.53
N PRO A 251 12.90 5.41 -1.37
CA PRO A 251 13.75 5.19 -0.20
C PRO A 251 14.84 6.25 0.06
N MET A 252 15.14 7.09 -0.93
CA MET A 252 16.04 8.24 -0.78
C MET A 252 15.33 9.45 -0.16
N GLY A 253 14.02 9.58 -0.40
CA GLY A 253 13.20 10.67 0.13
C GLY A 253 12.64 10.38 1.52
N ASP A 254 12.36 9.11 1.83
CA ASP A 254 11.76 8.69 3.09
C ASP A 254 12.13 7.24 3.44
N CYS A 255 12.10 6.89 4.73
CA CYS A 255 12.30 5.52 5.20
C CYS A 255 10.97 4.76 5.14
N GLY A 256 10.97 3.57 4.55
CA GLY A 256 9.82 2.68 4.46
C GLY A 256 9.89 1.55 5.48
N LEU A 257 8.76 1.23 6.12
CA LEU A 257 8.63 0.04 6.95
C LEU A 257 7.31 -0.69 6.67
N THR A 258 7.33 -2.01 6.76
CA THR A 258 6.13 -2.86 6.68
C THR A 258 5.09 -2.44 7.70
N GLY A 259 3.80 -2.50 7.33
CA GLY A 259 2.69 -2.22 8.23
C GLY A 259 2.55 -0.75 8.63
N ARG A 260 3.15 0.20 7.91
CA ARG A 260 3.02 1.66 8.18
C ARG A 260 1.93 2.35 7.37
N LYS A 261 1.13 1.58 6.63
CA LYS A 261 0.02 2.07 5.81
C LYS A 261 -1.31 1.35 6.09
N ILE A 262 -1.50 0.83 7.31
CA ILE A 262 -2.69 0.05 7.72
C ILE A 262 -4.05 0.71 7.43
N ILE A 263 -4.17 2.04 7.50
CA ILE A 263 -5.42 2.74 7.20
C ILE A 263 -5.67 2.83 5.70
N VAL A 264 -4.59 2.96 4.91
CA VAL A 264 -4.65 2.87 3.46
C VAL A 264 -5.01 1.44 3.05
N ASP A 265 -4.56 0.41 3.76
CA ASP A 265 -4.89 -1.00 3.47
C ASP A 265 -6.31 -1.40 3.85
N THR A 266 -7.00 -0.57 4.62
CA THR A 266 -8.33 -0.88 5.14
C THR A 266 -9.36 0.08 4.56
N TYR A 267 -9.88 1.01 5.36
CA TYR A 267 -11.07 1.79 5.01
C TYR A 267 -10.80 3.30 4.87
N GLY A 268 -9.54 3.73 4.99
CA GLY A 268 -9.14 5.12 4.74
C GLY A 268 -9.53 6.13 5.83
N GLY A 269 -9.76 5.67 7.06
CA GLY A 269 -10.05 6.51 8.24
C GLY A 269 -10.94 5.80 9.23
#